data_AF-A0A1N7TUQ0-F1
#
_entry.id   AF-A0A1N7TUQ0-F1
#
_cell.length_a   1.000
_cell.length_b   1.000
_cell.length_c   1.000
_cell.angle_alpha   90.00
_cell.angle_beta   90.00
_cell.angle_gamma   90.00
#
_symmetry.space_group_name_H-M   'P 1'
#
loop_
_entity.id
_entity.type
_entity.pdbx_description
1 polymer ?
#
loop_
_entity_poly.entity_id
_entity_poly.type
_entity_poly.pdbx_seq_one_letter_code
_entity_poly.pdbx_strand_id
1 'polypeptide(L)' 'MKYLDGFKDRLLSDARHTKREYNYAAENNSGSEEDIGLFFNLLQRHRTSEYVYQEQNRVKHMLLKSCLDSVP' A
#
# COMPACT_ATOMS: atom_id res chain seq x y z
N MET A 1 -6.75 -2.19 24.32
CA MET A 1 -7.08 -2.57 22.93
C MET A 1 -5.96 -2.09 22.01
N LYS A 2 -5.13 -3.01 21.50
CA LYS A 2 -3.99 -2.72 20.62
C LYS A 2 -4.39 -2.84 19.15
N TYR A 3 -5.50 -2.20 18.75
CA TYR A 3 -6.06 -2.33 17.39
C TYR A 3 -5.06 -1.89 16.30
N LEU A 4 -4.19 -0.95 16.63
CA LEU A 4 -3.13 -0.44 15.75
C LEU A 4 -1.82 -1.24 15.82
N ASP A 5 -1.64 -2.14 16.79
CA ASP A 5 -0.43 -2.97 16.84
C ASP A 5 -0.42 -3.96 15.67
N GLY A 6 0.72 -4.02 15.00
CA GLY A 6 0.90 -4.85 13.81
C GLY A 6 0.05 -4.41 12.60
N PHE A 7 -0.71 -3.31 12.68
CA PHE A 7 -1.44 -2.79 11.51
C PHE A 7 -0.48 -2.30 10.41
N LYS A 8 0.63 -1.66 10.82
CA LYS A 8 1.71 -1.26 9.90
C LYS A 8 2.33 -2.46 9.20
N ASP A 9 2.65 -3.51 9.96
CA ASP A 9 3.31 -4.70 9.42
C ASP A 9 2.39 -5.47 8.47
N ARG A 10 1.09 -5.52 8.80
CA ARG A 10 0.04 -6.04 7.91
C ARG A 10 -0.04 -5.22 6.62
N LEU A 11 -0.19 -3.89 6.70
CA LEU A 11 -0.22 -3.03 5.52
C LEU A 11 1.02 -3.18 4.63
N LEU A 12 2.21 -3.26 5.23
CA LEU A 12 3.45 -3.46 4.49
C LEU A 12 3.51 -4.85 3.82
N SER A 13 3.06 -5.89 4.53
CA SER A 13 2.95 -7.25 4.00
C SER A 13 1.99 -7.30 2.81
N ASP A 14 0.82 -6.68 2.94
CA ASP A 14 -0.23 -6.66 1.91
C ASP A 14 0.23 -5.89 0.67
N ALA A 15 0.89 -4.73 0.86
CA ALA A 15 1.47 -3.97 -0.25
C ALA A 15 2.55 -4.77 -0.99
N ARG A 16 3.42 -5.51 -0.26
CA ARG A 16 4.43 -6.39 -0.84
C ARG A 16 3.83 -7.59 -1.56
N HIS A 17 2.73 -8.14 -1.06
CA HIS A 17 2.01 -9.23 -1.70
C HIS A 17 1.39 -8.75 -3.02
N THR A 18 0.62 -7.66 -2.96
CA THR A 18 -0.04 -7.06 -4.12
C THR A 18 0.96 -6.68 -5.22
N LYS A 19 2.12 -6.13 -4.83
CA LYS A 19 3.20 -5.82 -5.79
C LYS A 19 3.75 -7.07 -6.48
N ARG A 20 3.90 -8.18 -5.76
CA ARG A 20 4.36 -9.46 -6.34
C ARG A 20 3.35 -10.02 -7.33
N GLU A 21 2.07 -10.02 -6.98
CA GLU A 21 1.00 -10.47 -7.88
C GLU A 21 0.89 -9.58 -9.13
N TYR A 22 0.97 -8.26 -8.95
CA TYR A 22 1.00 -7.31 -10.05
C TYR A 22 2.17 -7.58 -11.01
N ASN A 23 3.40 -7.72 -10.48
CA ASN A 23 4.57 -8.03 -11.31
C ASN A 23 4.42 -9.36 -12.03
N TYR A 24 3.93 -10.39 -11.34
CA TYR A 24 3.69 -11.69 -11.94
C TYR A 24 2.67 -11.61 -13.09
N ALA A 25 1.56 -10.89 -12.90
CA ALA A 25 0.55 -10.68 -13.93
C ALA A 25 1.09 -9.84 -15.10
N ALA A 26 1.98 -8.88 -14.84
CA ALA A 26 2.63 -8.09 -15.88
C ALA A 26 3.57 -8.95 -16.76
N GLU A 27 4.28 -9.89 -16.16
CA GLU A 27 5.25 -10.76 -16.83
C GLU A 27 4.60 -11.95 -17.56
N ASN A 28 3.49 -12.47 -17.04
CA ASN A 28 2.84 -13.69 -17.53
C ASN A 28 1.52 -13.43 -18.27
N ASN A 29 1.28 -12.21 -18.73
CA ASN A 29 0.06 -11.85 -19.43
C ASN A 29 -0.06 -12.59 -20.78
N SER A 30 -1.10 -13.41 -20.95
CA SER A 30 -1.35 -14.11 -22.22
C SER A 30 -2.01 -13.24 -23.30
N GLY A 31 -2.43 -12.02 -22.93
CA GLY A 31 -3.18 -11.12 -23.80
C GLY A 31 -4.68 -11.41 -23.88
N SER A 32 -5.18 -12.37 -23.08
CA SER A 32 -6.61 -12.64 -22.96
C SER A 32 -7.35 -11.46 -22.30
N GLU A 33 -8.63 -11.30 -22.58
CA GLU A 33 -9.47 -10.26 -21.96
C GLU A 33 -9.53 -10.43 -20.43
N GLU A 34 -9.53 -11.68 -19.97
CA GLU A 34 -9.52 -12.05 -18.55
C GLU A 34 -8.20 -11.62 -17.87
N ASP A 35 -7.06 -11.85 -18.51
CA ASP A 35 -5.74 -11.46 -17.99
C ASP A 35 -5.58 -9.94 -17.97
N ILE A 36 -6.09 -9.24 -18.99
CA ILE A 36 -6.11 -7.78 -19.03
C ILE A 36 -6.97 -7.22 -17.88
N GLY A 37 -8.16 -7.79 -17.67
CA GLY A 37 -9.04 -7.42 -16.56
C GLY A 37 -8.40 -7.66 -15.19
N LEU A 38 -7.73 -8.80 -15.02
CA LEU A 38 -6.98 -9.12 -13.80
C LEU A 38 -5.83 -8.13 -13.58
N PHE A 39 -5.07 -7.83 -14.63
CA PHE A 39 -3.94 -6.89 -14.57
C PHE A 39 -4.38 -5.50 -14.08
N PHE A 40 -5.45 -4.93 -14.66
CA PHE A 40 -5.92 -3.60 -14.25
C PHE A 40 -6.45 -3.58 -12.80
N ASN A 41 -7.11 -4.65 -12.35
CA ASN A 41 -7.51 -4.80 -10.96
C ASN A 41 -6.31 -4.83 -10.02
N LEU A 42 -5.28 -5.61 -10.35
CA LEU A 42 -4.03 -5.68 -9.58
C LEU A 42 -3.28 -4.34 -9.57
N LEU A 43 -3.27 -3.63 -10.69
CA LEU A 43 -2.68 -2.29 -10.79
C LEU A 43 -3.39 -1.30 -9.84
N GLN A 44 -4.73 -1.28 -9.83
CA GLN A 44 -5.49 -0.41 -8.93
C GLN A 44 -5.23 -0.75 -7.46
N ARG A 45 -5.20 -2.04 -7.12
CA ARG A 45 -4.87 -2.49 -5.76
C ARG A 45 -3.45 -2.08 -5.37
N HIS A 46 -2.49 -2.25 -6.27
CA HIS A 46 -1.10 -1.87 -6.03
C HIS A 46 -0.99 -0.38 -5.71
N ARG A 47 -1.54 0.50 -6.56
CA ARG A 47 -1.53 1.95 -6.33
C ARG A 47 -2.21 2.36 -5.02
N THR A 48 -3.36 1.76 -4.72
CA THR A 48 -4.08 2.03 -3.46
C THR A 48 -3.25 1.62 -2.25
N SER A 49 -2.61 0.45 -2.30
CA SER A 49 -1.77 -0.05 -1.20
C SER A 49 -0.56 0.86 -0.93
N GLU A 50 0.09 1.36 -1.98
CA GLU A 50 1.20 2.31 -1.84
C GLU A 50 0.73 3.64 -1.25
N TYR A 51 -0.40 4.16 -1.74
CA TYR A 51 -1.00 5.39 -1.23
C TYR A 51 -1.30 5.31 0.28
N VAL A 52 -1.96 4.24 0.73
CA VAL A 52 -2.31 4.06 2.15
C VAL A 52 -1.06 4.00 3.03
N TYR A 53 -0.01 3.30 2.58
CA TYR A 53 1.24 3.23 3.32
C TYR A 53 1.95 4.60 3.39
N GLN A 54 1.96 5.36 2.30
CA GLN A 54 2.54 6.71 2.27
C GLN A 54 1.77 7.68 3.17
N GLU A 55 0.44 7.66 3.14
CA GLU A 55 -0.39 8.51 3.99
C GLU A 55 -0.19 8.22 5.48
N GLN A 56 -0.01 6.95 5.87
CA GLN A 56 0.37 6.63 7.25
C GLN A 56 1.67 7.31 7.68
N ASN A 57 2.69 7.29 6.81
CA ASN A 57 3.96 7.93 7.12
C ASN A 57 3.83 9.46 7.15
N ARG A 58 3.03 10.04 6.23
CA ARG A 58 2.74 11.47 6.20
C ARG A 58 2.05 11.94 7.48
N VAL A 59 1.01 11.23 7.93
CA VAL A 59 0.29 11.54 9.17
C VAL A 59 1.22 11.44 10.38
N LYS A 60 2.06 10.40 10.48
CA LYS A 60 3.05 10.28 11.56
C LYS A 60 4.03 11.44 11.58
N HIS A 61 4.53 11.85 10.42
CA HIS A 61 5.43 13.00 10.31
C HIS A 61 4.75 14.30 10.74
N MET A 62 3.50 14.54 10.29
CA MET A 62 2.72 15.71 10.70
C MET A 62 2.48 15.73 12.22
N LEU A 63 2.14 14.59 12.82
CA LEU A 63 1.97 14.47 14.27
C LEU A 63 3.27 14.78 15.02
N LEU A 64 4.40 14.20 14.58
CA LEU A 64 5.71 14.49 15.17
C LEU A 64 6.05 15.97 15.07
N LYS A 65 5.88 16.57 13.89
CA LYS A 65 6.12 17.99 13.68
C LYS A 65 5.24 18.85 14.59
N SER A 66 3.94 18.55 14.65
CA SER A 66 3.01 19.26 15.54
C SER A 66 3.42 19.16 17.01
N CYS A 67 3.95 18.02 17.46
CA CYS A 67 4.47 17.89 18.81
C CYS A 67 5.72 18.75 19.04
N LEU A 68 6.64 18.81 18.07
CA LEU A 68 7.84 19.65 18.15
C LEU A 68 7.50 21.14 18.13
N ASP A 69 6.58 21.55 17.25
CA ASP A 69 6.11 22.94 17.14
C ASP A 69 5.31 23.38 18.39
N SER A 70 4.82 22.44 19.21
CA SER A 70 4.11 22.72 20.46
C SER A 70 5.02 22.87 21.68
N VAL A 71 6.33 22.65 21.53
CA VAL A 71 7.31 22.89 22.61
C VAL A 71 7.67 24.39 22.60
N PRO A 72 7.41 25.13 23.69
CA PRO A 72 7.64 26.57 23.78
C PRO A 72 9.13 26.95 23.82
#